data_AF-A0A225CBH0-F1
#
_entry.id   AF-A0A225CBH0-F1
#
_cell.length_a   1.000
_cell.length_b   1.000
_cell.length_c   1.000
_cell.angle_alpha   90.00
_cell.angle_beta   90.00
_cell.angle_gamma   90.00
#
_symmetry.space_group_name_H-M   'P 1'
#
loop_
_entity.id
_entity.type
_entity.pdbx_description
1 polymer ?
#
loop_
_entity_poly.entity_id
_entity_poly.type
_entity_poly.pdbx_seq_one_letter_code
_entity_poly.pdbx_strand_id
1 'polypeptide(L)'
;MRASGTDRAADDDALARRLRDDDAATRRLDDLRGAAYGRDASAAPLVAVPAVLREATGIEDAALPAPLIALLTEEVRLVAEGRALLDGERRASASPARAAVTAAAGSAGPASADADGDGDADTDADTDSDADADASTADEPPTTAPAAQPDDAPPARADRRIRPGVLVAAVTAALALGGLLGASGSGLLDDAVPAAAPTASSPADGRGSRVEAMGTPDGRRASAVPPFTASPPPHVSATDEEMAAVYRREADASWELLASGVPGAVRPEVALERVVSEEDFPEQQVECLRAAGIEASVVGGGGITYQDADPVEVWSCYARFPMQQPDPRTDAELAYEHDYLVSFLLPCYAVAGRPYTDAVPGREEYVARAKAGDPWSPIPDGMDGALSSRCPAQPPAWG
;
A
#
# COMPACT_ATOMS: atom_id res chain seq x y z
N MET A 1 32.02 8.30 -4.40
CA MET A 1 31.38 8.91 -3.22
C MET A 1 29.88 8.69 -3.35
N ARG A 2 29.28 7.83 -2.53
CA ARG A 2 27.81 7.72 -2.46
C ARG A 2 27.33 8.82 -1.52
N ALA A 3 26.38 9.65 -1.97
CA ALA A 3 25.71 10.59 -1.08
C ALA A 3 25.12 9.82 0.11
N SER A 4 25.30 10.37 1.30
CA SER A 4 24.76 9.81 2.53
C SER A 4 23.24 9.71 2.40
N GLY A 5 22.59 8.67 2.96
CA GLY A 5 21.13 8.53 2.88
C GLY A 5 20.37 9.78 3.38
N THR A 6 20.97 10.53 4.31
CA THR A 6 20.48 11.80 4.84
C THR A 6 20.47 12.93 3.81
N ASP A 7 21.46 12.99 2.91
CA ASP A 7 21.54 14.04 1.88
C ASP A 7 20.42 13.84 0.85
N ARG A 8 20.09 12.58 0.55
CA ARG A 8 18.98 12.25 -0.35
C ARG A 8 17.63 12.63 0.22
N ALA A 9 17.38 12.32 1.50
CA ALA A 9 16.12 12.69 2.16
C ALA A 9 15.91 14.21 2.20
N ALA A 10 16.97 14.98 2.48
CA ALA A 10 16.91 16.44 2.48
C ALA A 10 16.64 17.03 1.07
N ASP A 11 17.27 16.45 0.04
CA ASP A 11 17.02 16.85 -1.37
C ASP A 11 15.57 16.53 -1.78
N ASP A 12 15.05 15.36 -1.40
CA ASP A 12 13.67 14.94 -1.70
C ASP A 12 12.64 15.85 -0.98
N ASP A 13 12.89 16.24 0.28
CA ASP A 13 12.06 17.19 1.03
C ASP A 13 12.07 18.61 0.45
N ALA A 14 13.24 19.06 -0.04
CA ALA A 14 13.36 20.35 -0.70
C ALA A 14 12.60 20.37 -2.04
N LEU A 15 12.69 19.29 -2.80
CA LEU A 15 11.91 19.08 -4.01
C LEU A 15 10.40 19.08 -3.72
N ALA A 16 9.96 18.33 -2.71
CA ALA A 16 8.55 18.23 -2.34
C ALA A 16 7.95 19.58 -1.91
N ARG A 17 8.68 20.37 -1.10
CA ARG A 17 8.23 21.73 -0.73
C ARG A 17 8.09 22.63 -1.94
N ARG A 18 9.02 22.57 -2.88
CA ARG A 18 9.00 23.43 -4.05
C ARG A 18 7.90 23.07 -5.05
N LEU A 19 7.64 21.78 -5.26
CA LEU A 19 6.51 21.34 -6.08
C LEU A 19 5.17 21.77 -5.46
N ARG A 20 5.08 21.80 -4.13
CA ARG A 20 3.92 22.32 -3.40
C ARG A 20 3.72 23.84 -3.61
N ASP A 21 4.81 24.59 -3.76
CA ASP A 21 4.77 26.04 -3.97
C ASP A 21 4.55 26.44 -5.45
N ASP A 22 4.55 25.49 -6.39
CA ASP A 22 4.24 25.72 -7.80
C ASP A 22 2.76 25.37 -8.11
N ASP A 23 1.88 26.36 -7.95
CA ASP A 23 0.44 26.24 -8.22
C ASP A 23 0.11 25.81 -9.65
N ALA A 24 0.99 26.11 -10.62
CA ALA A 24 0.78 25.74 -12.00
C ALA A 24 1.11 24.26 -12.22
N ALA A 25 2.22 23.78 -11.66
CA ALA A 25 2.58 22.36 -11.66
C ALA A 25 1.53 21.51 -10.93
N THR A 26 1.06 21.98 -9.76
CA THR A 26 0.03 21.29 -8.97
C THR A 26 -1.27 21.12 -9.78
N ARG A 27 -1.81 22.21 -10.33
CA ARG A 27 -3.04 22.14 -11.17
C ARG A 27 -2.86 21.21 -12.36
N ARG A 28 -1.70 21.26 -13.02
CA ARG A 28 -1.42 20.41 -14.17
C ARG A 28 -1.34 18.92 -13.79
N LEU A 29 -0.74 18.58 -12.65
CA LEU A 29 -0.73 17.21 -12.15
C LEU A 29 -2.12 16.73 -11.79
N ASP A 30 -2.96 17.59 -11.19
CA ASP A 30 -4.33 17.23 -10.85
C ASP A 30 -5.19 17.00 -12.10
N ASP A 31 -5.06 17.85 -13.13
CA ASP A 31 -5.70 17.63 -14.43
C ASP A 31 -5.28 16.29 -15.06
N LEU A 32 -3.98 15.96 -15.00
CA LEU A 32 -3.45 14.71 -15.52
C LEU A 32 -3.91 13.49 -14.70
N ARG A 33 -3.99 13.59 -13.37
CA ARG A 33 -4.54 12.53 -12.50
C ARG A 33 -6.02 12.32 -12.77
N GLY A 34 -6.79 13.38 -12.96
CA GLY A 34 -8.19 13.30 -13.37
C GLY A 34 -8.35 12.56 -14.70
N ALA A 35 -7.47 12.82 -15.68
CA ALA A 35 -7.47 12.10 -16.95
C ALA A 35 -6.97 10.65 -16.84
N ALA A 36 -5.99 10.37 -15.98
CA ALA A 36 -5.37 9.05 -15.82
C ALA A 36 -6.19 8.07 -14.97
N TYR A 37 -6.96 8.56 -14.01
CA TYR A 37 -7.78 7.73 -13.11
C TYR A 37 -9.28 7.97 -13.25
N GLY A 38 -9.69 8.94 -14.08
CA GLY A 38 -11.10 9.21 -14.35
C GLY A 38 -11.75 8.16 -15.25
N ARG A 39 -13.07 8.31 -15.45
CA ARG A 39 -13.89 7.41 -16.27
C ARG A 39 -13.33 7.22 -17.68
N ASP A 40 -12.71 8.26 -18.24
CA ASP A 40 -12.15 8.28 -19.60
C ASP A 40 -10.86 7.45 -19.74
N ALA A 41 -10.15 7.18 -18.64
CA ALA A 41 -8.91 6.41 -18.67
C ALA A 41 -9.12 4.97 -19.16
N SER A 42 -10.27 4.37 -18.81
CA SER A 42 -10.63 3.00 -19.17
C SER A 42 -10.83 2.80 -20.68
N ALA A 43 -11.15 3.87 -21.41
CA ALA A 43 -11.34 3.85 -22.87
C ALA A 43 -10.14 4.42 -23.64
N ALA A 44 -9.10 4.87 -22.94
CA ALA A 44 -7.95 5.50 -23.58
C ALA A 44 -7.11 4.46 -24.35
N PRO A 45 -6.55 4.83 -25.51
CA PRO A 45 -5.69 3.93 -26.26
C PRO A 45 -4.42 3.61 -25.47
N LEU A 46 -4.00 2.34 -25.52
CA LEU A 46 -2.69 1.92 -25.04
C LEU A 46 -1.62 2.46 -25.98
N VAL A 47 -0.60 3.08 -25.40
CA VAL A 47 0.55 3.65 -26.10
C VAL A 47 1.81 3.04 -25.53
N ALA A 48 2.83 2.82 -26.38
CA ALA A 48 4.09 2.24 -25.94
C ALA A 48 4.77 3.13 -24.90
N VAL A 49 5.30 2.54 -23.82
CA VAL A 49 5.97 3.29 -22.75
C VAL A 49 7.35 3.77 -23.25
N PRO A 50 7.60 5.09 -23.31
CA PRO A 50 8.90 5.64 -23.70
C PRO A 50 10.05 5.05 -22.86
N ALA A 51 11.20 4.79 -23.49
CA ALA A 51 12.35 4.20 -22.79
C ALA A 51 12.81 5.03 -21.58
N VAL A 52 12.75 6.37 -21.68
CA VAL A 52 13.07 7.28 -20.58
C VAL A 52 12.16 7.09 -19.36
N LEU A 53 10.88 6.77 -19.57
CA LEU A 53 9.96 6.50 -18.47
C LEU A 53 10.27 5.15 -17.83
N ARG A 54 10.53 4.11 -18.64
CA ARG A 54 10.91 2.78 -18.13
C ARG A 54 12.17 2.86 -17.28
N GLU A 55 13.18 3.60 -17.74
CA GLU A 55 14.42 3.82 -16.99
C GLU A 55 14.18 4.62 -15.69
N ALA A 56 13.35 5.66 -15.73
CA ALA A 56 13.12 6.52 -14.57
C ALA A 56 12.21 5.90 -13.49
N THR A 57 11.24 5.08 -13.90
CA THR A 57 10.18 4.56 -13.02
C THR A 57 10.31 3.07 -12.68
N GLY A 58 11.08 2.31 -13.46
CA GLY A 58 11.18 0.86 -13.33
C GLY A 58 9.95 0.10 -13.86
N ILE A 59 9.04 0.76 -14.58
CA ILE A 59 7.87 0.11 -15.18
C ILE A 59 8.32 -0.88 -16.26
N GLU A 60 7.93 -2.15 -16.12
CA GLU A 60 8.26 -3.22 -17.06
C GLU A 60 7.24 -3.34 -18.21
N ASP A 61 6.05 -2.77 -18.07
CA ASP A 61 4.99 -2.81 -19.09
C ASP A 61 5.42 -2.15 -20.40
N ALA A 62 5.14 -2.84 -21.51
CA ALA A 62 5.46 -2.34 -22.84
C ALA A 62 4.52 -1.21 -23.30
N ALA A 63 3.29 -1.17 -22.77
CA ALA A 63 2.28 -0.16 -23.12
C ALA A 63 1.35 0.17 -21.94
N LEU A 64 0.98 1.44 -21.84
CA LEU A 64 0.08 1.97 -20.81
C LEU A 64 -0.97 2.89 -21.45
N PRO A 65 -2.12 3.15 -20.79
CA PRO A 65 -3.09 4.14 -21.26
C PRO A 65 -2.44 5.50 -21.49
N ALA A 66 -2.74 6.16 -22.61
CA ALA A 66 -2.10 7.44 -22.97
C ALA A 66 -2.14 8.53 -21.87
N PRO A 67 -3.24 8.72 -21.11
CA PRO A 67 -3.28 9.69 -20.01
C PRO A 67 -2.30 9.35 -18.87
N LEU A 68 -2.10 8.07 -18.57
CA LEU A 68 -1.14 7.64 -17.55
C LEU A 68 0.30 7.92 -17.99
N ILE A 69 0.62 7.70 -19.29
CA ILE A 69 1.93 8.08 -19.84
C ILE A 69 2.15 9.58 -19.75
N ALA A 70 1.13 10.39 -20.01
CA ALA A 70 1.22 11.85 -19.90
C ALA A 70 1.47 12.29 -18.45
N LEU A 71 0.79 11.68 -17.47
CA LEU A 71 1.02 11.92 -16.05
C LEU A 71 2.47 11.58 -15.65
N LEU A 72 2.93 10.36 -15.94
CA LEU A 72 4.28 9.91 -15.62
C LEU A 72 5.37 10.76 -16.29
N THR A 73 5.13 11.20 -17.53
CA THR A 73 6.04 12.12 -18.25
C THR A 73 6.17 13.45 -17.52
N GLU A 74 5.04 14.01 -17.06
CA GLU A 74 5.05 15.28 -16.35
C GLU A 74 5.71 15.16 -14.97
N GLU A 75 5.47 14.07 -14.24
CA GLU A 75 6.13 13.80 -12.96
C GLU A 75 7.66 13.67 -13.13
N VAL A 76 8.12 12.89 -14.11
CA VAL A 76 9.56 12.76 -14.40
C VAL A 76 10.18 14.11 -14.79
N ARG A 77 9.47 14.92 -15.59
CA ARG A 77 9.92 16.29 -15.96
C ARG A 77 10.09 17.18 -14.73
N LEU A 78 9.07 17.22 -13.85
CA LEU A 78 9.08 18.04 -12.64
C LEU A 78 10.18 17.61 -11.66
N VAL A 79 10.40 16.31 -11.49
CA VAL A 79 11.51 15.78 -10.67
C VAL A 79 12.86 16.20 -11.25
N ALA A 80 13.04 16.11 -12.57
CA ALA A 80 14.29 16.51 -13.22
C ALA A 80 14.56 18.02 -13.08
N GLU A 81 13.54 18.86 -13.26
CA GLU A 81 13.63 20.32 -13.10
C GLU A 81 13.97 20.71 -11.66
N GLY A 82 13.30 20.11 -10.68
CA GLY A 82 13.58 20.40 -9.29
C GLY A 82 14.99 19.96 -8.86
N ARG A 83 15.49 18.80 -9.34
CA ARG A 83 16.90 18.42 -9.15
C ARG A 83 17.87 19.43 -9.76
N ALA A 84 17.61 19.89 -10.98
CA ALA A 84 18.45 20.89 -11.64
C ALA A 84 18.50 22.23 -10.88
N LEU A 85 17.38 22.63 -10.27
CA LEU A 85 17.29 23.83 -9.43
C LEU A 85 18.10 23.67 -8.13
N LEU A 86 17.96 22.54 -7.44
CA LEU A 86 18.73 22.23 -6.23
C LEU A 86 20.24 22.22 -6.53
N ASP A 87 20.65 21.65 -7.66
CA ASP A 87 22.04 21.70 -8.13
C ASP A 87 22.53 23.13 -8.44
N GLY A 88 21.63 23.98 -8.96
CA GLY A 88 21.88 25.41 -9.12
C GLY A 88 22.14 26.12 -7.79
N GLU A 89 21.29 25.86 -6.79
CA GLU A 89 21.40 26.44 -5.44
C GLU A 89 22.64 25.96 -4.68
N ARG A 90 23.00 24.68 -4.82
CA ARG A 90 24.25 24.13 -4.29
C ARG A 90 25.46 24.85 -4.88
N ARG A 91 25.48 25.06 -6.20
CA ARG A 91 26.56 25.78 -6.88
C ARG A 91 26.61 27.25 -6.47
N ALA A 92 25.46 27.91 -6.34
CA ALA A 92 25.37 29.29 -5.89
C ALA A 92 25.89 29.45 -4.45
N SER A 93 25.51 28.55 -3.54
CA SER A 93 25.96 28.53 -2.14
C SER A 93 27.46 28.23 -1.97
N ALA A 94 28.04 27.41 -2.86
CA ALA A 94 29.48 27.09 -2.82
C ALA A 94 30.38 28.22 -3.36
N SER A 95 29.84 29.09 -4.23
CA SER A 95 30.58 30.17 -4.89
C SER A 95 31.20 31.22 -3.92
N PRO A 96 30.46 31.79 -2.95
CA PRO A 96 31.01 32.80 -2.04
C PRO A 96 32.05 32.23 -1.06
N ALA A 97 31.90 30.97 -0.63
CA ALA A 97 32.88 30.30 0.23
C ALA A 97 34.22 30.12 -0.50
N ARG A 98 34.19 29.81 -1.80
CA ARG A 98 35.39 29.67 -2.63
C ARG A 98 36.07 31.02 -2.88
N ALA A 99 35.31 32.10 -3.09
CA ALA A 99 35.83 33.45 -3.23
C ALA A 99 36.55 33.97 -1.96
N ALA A 100 36.00 33.66 -0.77
CA ALA A 100 36.62 34.02 0.51
C ALA A 100 37.95 33.26 0.76
N VAL A 101 38.01 31.98 0.40
CA VAL A 101 39.25 31.18 0.53
C VAL A 101 40.34 31.67 -0.44
N THR A 102 39.98 32.03 -1.68
CA THR A 102 40.95 32.63 -2.63
C THR A 102 41.43 34.02 -2.21
N ALA A 103 40.56 34.82 -1.57
CA ALA A 103 40.96 36.12 -1.03
C ALA A 103 41.88 35.99 0.19
N ALA A 104 41.68 34.98 1.03
CA ALA A 104 42.55 34.71 2.18
C ALA A 104 43.93 34.18 1.75
N ALA A 105 44.00 33.32 0.74
CA ALA A 105 45.26 32.76 0.21
C ALA A 105 46.14 33.81 -0.49
N GLY A 106 45.58 34.91 -1.00
CA GLY A 106 46.32 36.00 -1.63
C GLY A 106 47.07 36.94 -0.66
N SER A 107 46.95 36.74 0.65
CA SER A 107 47.62 37.59 1.66
C SER A 107 48.85 36.96 2.33
N ALA A 108 49.17 35.70 2.03
CA ALA A 108 50.41 35.05 2.46
C ALA A 108 51.50 35.27 1.41
N GLY A 109 52.43 36.19 1.70
CA GLY A 109 53.54 36.54 0.81
C GLY A 109 54.45 35.35 0.47
N PRO A 110 55.14 35.41 -0.69
CA PRO A 110 55.98 34.32 -1.16
C PRO A 110 57.27 34.21 -0.33
N ALA A 111 57.43 33.10 0.39
CA ALA A 111 58.73 32.65 0.87
C ALA A 111 59.36 31.80 -0.22
N SER A 112 60.40 32.34 -0.84
CA SER A 112 61.31 31.70 -1.78
C SER A 112 62.02 30.50 -1.15
N ALA A 113 61.96 29.35 -1.81
CA ALA A 113 62.98 28.31 -1.68
C ALA A 113 63.09 27.56 -3.01
N ASP A 114 64.22 27.79 -3.65
CA ASP A 114 64.77 27.03 -4.77
C ASP A 114 64.96 25.56 -4.40
N ALA A 115 64.70 24.64 -5.33
CA ALA A 115 65.50 23.43 -5.53
C ALA A 115 65.07 22.71 -6.81
N ASP A 116 66.01 22.66 -7.74
CA ASP A 116 66.06 21.86 -8.94
C ASP A 116 65.88 20.36 -8.67
N GLY A 117 65.38 19.62 -9.65
CA GLY A 117 65.27 18.17 -9.59
C GLY A 117 64.73 17.56 -10.88
N ASP A 118 65.60 17.48 -11.88
CA ASP A 118 65.48 16.62 -13.07
C ASP A 118 65.19 15.16 -12.67
N GLY A 119 64.43 14.42 -13.49
CA GLY A 119 64.23 12.98 -13.26
C GLY A 119 63.24 12.32 -14.21
N ASP A 120 63.74 12.02 -15.40
CA ASP A 120 63.46 10.97 -16.38
C ASP A 120 62.24 10.01 -16.31
N ALA A 121 61.92 9.59 -17.53
CA ALA A 121 61.04 8.53 -18.01
C ALA A 121 61.09 7.18 -17.25
N ASP A 122 59.97 6.44 -17.28
CA ASP A 122 59.83 5.07 -17.80
C ASP A 122 58.34 4.64 -17.66
N THR A 123 57.61 4.22 -18.69
CA THR A 123 57.57 2.93 -19.41
C THR A 123 57.12 1.72 -18.56
N ASP A 124 56.30 0.86 -19.20
CA ASP A 124 55.84 -0.51 -18.85
C ASP A 124 54.53 -0.62 -18.02
N ALA A 125 53.43 -1.20 -18.51
CA ALA A 125 53.14 -2.48 -19.20
C ALA A 125 52.91 -3.67 -18.24
N ASP A 126 51.81 -4.38 -18.52
CA ASP A 126 51.43 -5.74 -18.10
C ASP A 126 51.16 -5.95 -16.58
N THR A 127 50.41 -6.94 -16.09
CA THR A 127 49.87 -8.20 -16.61
C THR A 127 48.73 -8.69 -15.68
N ASP A 128 47.94 -9.62 -16.20
CA ASP A 128 46.98 -10.53 -15.57
C ASP A 128 47.41 -11.22 -14.24
N SER A 129 46.40 -11.68 -13.47
CA SER A 129 46.33 -12.99 -12.78
C SER A 129 44.98 -13.08 -12.04
N ASP A 130 44.03 -13.89 -12.54
CA ASP A 130 43.74 -15.28 -12.12
C ASP A 130 43.30 -15.38 -10.65
N ALA A 131 42.04 -15.69 -10.35
CA ALA A 131 41.42 -17.02 -10.42
C ALA A 131 42.09 -18.02 -9.47
N ASP A 132 41.50 -18.19 -8.29
CA ASP A 132 41.60 -19.45 -7.54
C ASP A 132 40.24 -19.77 -6.91
N ALA A 133 39.62 -20.80 -7.48
CA ALA A 133 38.67 -21.65 -6.82
C ALA A 133 39.46 -22.64 -5.96
N ASP A 134 39.03 -22.88 -4.72
CA ASP A 134 39.28 -24.19 -4.14
C ASP A 134 38.09 -24.64 -3.30
N ALA A 135 37.56 -25.77 -3.75
CA ALA A 135 36.65 -26.62 -3.01
C ALA A 135 37.47 -27.37 -1.95
N SER A 136 36.94 -27.51 -0.74
CA SER A 136 37.40 -28.57 0.13
C SER A 136 36.25 -29.33 0.77
N THR A 137 36.41 -30.64 0.60
CA THR A 137 35.57 -31.78 0.89
C THR A 137 35.41 -32.06 2.38
N ALA A 138 34.33 -32.80 2.64
CA ALA A 138 33.97 -33.51 3.86
C ALA A 138 35.11 -34.16 4.66
N ASP A 139 34.95 -34.16 5.99
CA ASP A 139 35.29 -35.29 6.86
C ASP A 139 34.53 -35.18 8.20
N GLU A 140 33.53 -36.05 8.39
CA GLU A 140 33.18 -36.69 9.68
C GLU A 140 34.21 -37.82 9.93
N PRO A 141 34.48 -38.37 11.15
CA PRO A 141 33.63 -38.54 12.35
C PRO A 141 34.49 -38.39 13.66
N PRO A 142 34.27 -39.04 14.84
CA PRO A 142 33.11 -39.73 15.41
C PRO A 142 32.67 -39.25 16.81
N THR A 143 31.52 -39.78 17.22
CA THR A 143 30.95 -39.91 18.56
C THR A 143 31.96 -39.98 19.73
N THR A 144 31.79 -39.10 20.72
CA THR A 144 32.09 -39.38 22.14
C THR A 144 31.19 -38.52 23.01
N ALA A 145 30.34 -39.16 23.82
CA ALA A 145 29.59 -38.50 24.88
C ALA A 145 30.48 -38.35 26.13
N PRO A 146 30.47 -37.19 26.79
CA PRO A 146 30.80 -37.11 28.21
C PRO A 146 29.63 -36.63 29.05
N ALA A 147 29.68 -37.06 30.29
CA ALA A 147 28.68 -36.95 31.33
C ALA A 147 28.38 -35.50 31.75
N ALA A 148 27.21 -35.36 32.37
CA ALA A 148 26.73 -34.16 33.03
C ALA A 148 27.76 -33.58 34.02
N GLN A 149 28.03 -32.28 33.89
CA GLN A 149 28.44 -31.39 34.97
C GLN A 149 27.53 -30.15 34.96
N PRO A 150 27.09 -29.68 36.14
CA PRO A 150 26.36 -28.42 36.30
C PRO A 150 27.35 -27.26 36.42
N ASP A 151 26.84 -26.05 36.15
CA ASP A 151 27.47 -24.74 36.30
C ASP A 151 28.40 -24.30 35.16
N ASP A 152 27.81 -23.62 34.17
CA ASP A 152 28.48 -22.52 33.45
C ASP A 152 27.44 -21.51 32.93
N ALA A 153 27.73 -20.23 33.18
CA ALA A 153 26.91 -19.08 32.83
C ALA A 153 26.68 -18.96 31.30
N PRO A 154 25.53 -18.41 30.86
CA PRO A 154 25.21 -18.33 29.43
C PRO A 154 26.22 -17.42 28.70
N PRO A 155 26.75 -17.83 27.54
CA PRO A 155 27.62 -16.98 26.75
C PRO A 155 26.84 -15.79 26.20
N ALA A 156 27.49 -14.62 26.18
CA ALA A 156 26.98 -13.40 25.58
C ALA A 156 26.52 -13.68 24.13
N ARG A 157 25.25 -13.34 23.85
CA ARG A 157 24.65 -13.45 22.52
C ARG A 157 25.42 -12.56 21.56
N ALA A 158 25.94 -13.16 20.49
CA ALA A 158 26.53 -12.43 19.38
C ALA A 158 25.42 -11.70 18.61
N ASP A 159 25.47 -10.37 18.61
CA ASP A 159 24.61 -9.50 17.81
C ASP A 159 24.85 -9.76 16.30
N ARG A 160 24.05 -10.66 15.73
CA ARG A 160 23.91 -10.75 14.27
C ARG A 160 23.05 -9.58 13.82
N ARG A 161 23.71 -8.52 13.35
CA ARG A 161 23.07 -7.42 12.61
C ARG A 161 22.46 -7.95 11.31
N ILE A 162 21.15 -8.18 11.34
CA ILE A 162 20.34 -8.48 10.14
C ILE A 162 20.23 -7.19 9.32
N ARG A 163 20.30 -7.31 7.98
CA ARG A 163 20.23 -6.17 7.05
C ARG A 163 18.82 -5.55 7.10
N PRO A 164 18.68 -4.24 7.36
CA PRO A 164 17.38 -3.59 7.61
C PRO A 164 16.47 -3.44 6.38
N GLY A 165 16.95 -3.77 5.17
CA GLY A 165 16.26 -3.41 3.92
C GLY A 165 15.08 -4.29 3.49
N VAL A 166 14.83 -5.45 4.13
CA VAL A 166 13.81 -6.42 3.64
C VAL A 166 12.61 -6.55 4.58
N LEU A 167 12.73 -6.15 5.86
CA LEU A 167 11.66 -6.31 6.85
C LEU A 167 10.61 -5.18 6.84
N VAL A 168 10.95 -3.99 6.34
CA VAL A 168 10.04 -2.83 6.35
C VAL A 168 8.82 -3.03 5.44
N ALA A 169 8.93 -3.82 4.37
CA ALA A 169 7.83 -4.03 3.42
C ALA A 169 6.77 -5.05 3.88
N ALA A 170 7.11 -6.00 4.77
CA ALA A 170 6.18 -7.06 5.18
C ALA A 170 5.19 -6.59 6.27
N VAL A 171 5.63 -5.71 7.18
CA VAL A 171 4.81 -5.24 8.31
C VAL A 171 3.83 -4.14 7.88
N THR A 172 4.18 -3.29 6.91
CA THR A 172 3.25 -2.31 6.33
C THR A 172 2.13 -2.97 5.52
N ALA A 173 2.40 -4.09 4.84
CA ALA A 173 1.38 -4.82 4.09
C ALA A 173 0.34 -5.50 5.00
N ALA A 174 0.75 -6.01 6.16
CA ALA A 174 -0.15 -6.62 7.15
C ALA A 174 -1.12 -5.60 7.76
N LEU A 175 -0.67 -4.37 8.01
CA LEU A 175 -1.53 -3.30 8.56
C LEU A 175 -2.39 -2.62 7.48
N ALA A 176 -1.97 -2.61 6.21
CA ALA A 176 -2.77 -2.08 5.11
C ALA A 176 -3.91 -3.01 4.68
N LEU A 177 -3.77 -4.33 4.85
CA LEU A 177 -4.78 -5.31 4.44
C LEU A 177 -6.00 -5.37 5.37
N GLY A 178 -5.91 -4.86 6.60
CA GLY A 178 -7.04 -4.76 7.52
C GLY A 178 -7.98 -3.57 7.28
N GLY A 179 -7.55 -2.55 6.52
CA GLY A 179 -8.30 -1.29 6.33
C GLY A 179 -8.93 -1.09 4.95
N LEU A 180 -8.73 -2.01 4.00
CA LEU A 180 -9.02 -1.77 2.57
C LEU A 180 -10.42 -2.22 2.09
N LEU A 181 -11.36 -2.50 3.01
CA LEU A 181 -12.73 -2.95 2.65
C LEU A 181 -13.85 -1.91 2.87
N GLY A 182 -13.57 -0.66 3.27
CA GLY A 182 -14.60 0.32 3.65
C GLY A 182 -14.65 1.67 2.91
N ALA A 183 -13.69 2.03 2.07
CA ALA A 183 -13.66 3.38 1.48
C ALA A 183 -14.40 3.44 0.14
N SER A 184 -15.74 3.47 0.17
CA SER A 184 -16.56 3.88 -0.98
C SER A 184 -17.80 4.61 -0.49
N GLY A 185 -17.81 5.95 -0.62
CA GLY A 185 -19.04 6.74 -0.60
C GLY A 185 -19.13 7.79 0.49
N SER A 186 -18.51 8.95 0.27
CA SER A 186 -18.98 10.22 0.84
C SER A 186 -18.49 11.38 -0.04
N GLY A 187 -19.17 11.59 -1.17
CA GLY A 187 -19.13 12.86 -1.89
C GLY A 187 -20.18 13.78 -1.28
N LEU A 188 -19.76 14.70 -0.41
CA LEU A 188 -20.63 15.70 0.21
C LEU A 188 -20.22 17.08 -0.31
N LEU A 189 -20.82 17.49 -1.42
CA LEU A 189 -20.87 18.88 -1.87
C LEU A 189 -22.27 19.41 -1.50
N ASP A 190 -22.32 20.20 -0.44
CA ASP A 190 -23.51 20.96 -0.03
C ASP A 190 -23.37 22.38 -0.60
N ASP A 191 -24.03 22.64 -1.73
CA ASP A 191 -24.22 23.99 -2.26
C ASP A 191 -25.64 24.45 -1.91
N ALA A 192 -25.70 25.40 -0.97
CA ALA A 192 -26.93 25.99 -0.48
C ALA A 192 -27.61 26.87 -1.54
N VAL A 193 -28.83 26.53 -1.94
CA VAL A 193 -29.74 27.39 -2.71
C VAL A 193 -30.98 27.71 -1.86
N PRO A 194 -31.36 28.99 -1.69
CA PRO A 194 -32.45 29.37 -0.80
C PRO A 194 -33.84 29.14 -1.40
N ALA A 195 -34.77 28.85 -0.49
CA ALA A 195 -36.16 28.49 -0.70
C ALA A 195 -37.01 29.56 -1.41
N ALA A 196 -37.86 29.11 -2.34
CA ALA A 196 -39.03 29.83 -2.82
C ALA A 196 -40.29 28.97 -2.61
N ALA A 197 -41.35 29.62 -2.11
CA ALA A 197 -42.58 29.07 -1.55
C ALA A 197 -43.53 28.41 -2.60
N PRO A 198 -44.54 27.63 -2.16
CA PRO A 198 -45.35 26.79 -3.04
C PRO A 198 -46.53 27.56 -3.64
N THR A 199 -46.85 27.28 -4.90
CA THR A 199 -48.16 27.60 -5.49
C THR A 199 -48.85 26.33 -5.94
N ALA A 200 -50.06 26.13 -5.41
CA ALA A 200 -50.96 25.04 -5.75
C ALA A 200 -51.68 25.32 -7.09
N SER A 201 -51.88 24.28 -7.90
CA SER A 201 -53.20 23.75 -8.28
C SER A 201 -53.22 23.08 -9.68
N SER A 202 -53.91 21.94 -9.70
CA SER A 202 -54.84 21.47 -10.76
C SER A 202 -54.36 20.53 -11.87
N PRO A 203 -55.30 19.72 -12.42
CA PRO A 203 -55.09 18.29 -12.67
C PRO A 203 -55.14 17.88 -14.14
N ALA A 204 -54.86 16.57 -14.34
CA ALA A 204 -55.22 15.72 -15.47
C ALA A 204 -54.66 16.08 -16.86
N ASP A 205 -53.78 15.20 -17.37
CA ASP A 205 -54.05 14.56 -18.65
C ASP A 205 -53.14 13.34 -18.86
N GLY A 206 -53.78 12.21 -19.16
CA GLY A 206 -53.10 10.98 -19.53
C GLY A 206 -52.39 11.14 -20.87
N ARG A 207 -51.07 10.95 -20.87
CA ARG A 207 -50.32 10.53 -22.04
C ARG A 207 -49.41 9.39 -21.61
N GLY A 208 -49.69 8.21 -22.18
CA GLY A 208 -48.86 7.04 -22.01
C GLY A 208 -47.41 7.38 -22.35
N SER A 209 -46.54 7.14 -21.38
CA SER A 209 -45.10 7.21 -21.54
C SER A 209 -44.69 6.07 -22.47
N ARG A 210 -44.67 6.37 -23.77
CA ARG A 210 -43.94 5.61 -24.78
C ARG A 210 -42.46 5.90 -24.53
N VAL A 211 -41.89 5.27 -23.50
CA VAL A 211 -40.44 5.14 -23.41
C VAL A 211 -40.05 4.14 -24.49
N GLU A 212 -39.54 4.70 -25.58
CA GLU A 212 -38.86 3.99 -26.64
C GLU A 212 -37.78 3.10 -26.06
N ALA A 213 -38.08 1.80 -26.04
CA ALA A 213 -37.09 0.76 -26.03
C ALA A 213 -36.24 0.91 -27.30
N MET A 214 -35.13 1.64 -27.18
CA MET A 214 -34.00 1.58 -28.10
C MET A 214 -33.37 0.19 -27.95
N GLY A 215 -33.99 -0.80 -28.57
CA GLY A 215 -33.45 -2.14 -28.71
C GLY A 215 -32.19 -2.08 -29.55
N THR A 216 -31.08 -2.53 -28.97
CA THR A 216 -29.89 -2.91 -29.74
C THR A 216 -30.32 -3.94 -30.82
N PRO A 217 -29.87 -3.80 -32.09
CA PRO A 217 -30.36 -4.60 -33.22
C PRO A 217 -30.16 -6.12 -33.12
N ASP A 218 -29.50 -6.64 -32.08
CA ASP A 218 -29.23 -8.07 -31.96
C ASP A 218 -30.40 -8.90 -31.39
N GLY A 219 -31.51 -8.29 -30.96
CA GLY A 219 -32.81 -8.96 -30.74
C GLY A 219 -32.86 -10.10 -29.70
N ARG A 220 -31.71 -10.58 -29.21
CA ARG A 220 -31.57 -11.47 -28.08
C ARG A 220 -31.68 -10.59 -26.85
N ARG A 221 -32.91 -10.48 -26.34
CA ARG A 221 -33.13 -10.06 -24.97
C ARG A 221 -32.22 -10.95 -24.13
N ALA A 222 -31.10 -10.43 -23.66
CA ALA A 222 -30.37 -11.07 -22.58
C ALA A 222 -31.43 -11.30 -21.50
N SER A 223 -31.72 -12.57 -21.19
CA SER A 223 -32.65 -12.89 -20.12
C SER A 223 -32.13 -12.16 -18.91
N ALA A 224 -32.82 -11.07 -18.53
CA ALA A 224 -32.39 -10.25 -17.42
C ALA A 224 -32.30 -11.17 -16.22
N VAL A 225 -31.15 -11.18 -15.55
CA VAL A 225 -30.99 -11.85 -14.27
C VAL A 225 -32.13 -11.32 -13.39
N PRO A 226 -33.04 -12.19 -12.88
CA PRO A 226 -34.10 -11.72 -12.02
C PRO A 226 -33.50 -10.97 -10.82
N PRO A 227 -34.12 -9.88 -10.37
CA PRO A 227 -33.62 -9.18 -9.19
C PRO A 227 -33.62 -10.13 -7.99
N PHE A 228 -32.63 -10.01 -7.12
CA PHE A 228 -32.62 -10.73 -5.85
C PHE A 228 -33.71 -10.16 -4.93
N THR A 229 -34.70 -10.98 -4.57
CA THR A 229 -35.89 -10.54 -3.81
C THR A 229 -35.92 -10.99 -2.36
N ALA A 230 -34.92 -11.73 -1.88
CA ALA A 230 -34.89 -12.13 -0.48
C ALA A 230 -34.66 -10.89 0.39
N SER A 231 -35.41 -10.78 1.48
CA SER A 231 -35.23 -9.72 2.47
C SER A 231 -34.07 -10.06 3.40
N PRO A 232 -33.19 -9.10 3.72
CA PRO A 232 -32.11 -9.34 4.67
C PRO A 232 -32.69 -9.67 6.05
N PRO A 233 -32.10 -10.61 6.79
CA PRO A 233 -32.46 -10.81 8.20
C PRO A 233 -32.09 -9.55 9.01
N PRO A 234 -32.79 -9.29 10.13
CA PRO A 234 -32.40 -8.20 11.02
C PRO A 234 -31.02 -8.47 11.62
N HIS A 235 -30.18 -7.43 11.66
CA HIS A 235 -28.88 -7.51 12.32
C HIS A 235 -29.04 -7.70 13.83
N VAL A 236 -28.21 -8.56 14.40
CA VAL A 236 -28.12 -8.79 15.84
C VAL A 236 -26.70 -8.44 16.26
N SER A 237 -26.54 -7.39 17.05
CA SER A 237 -25.23 -7.00 17.55
C SER A 237 -24.59 -8.10 18.39
N ALA A 238 -23.29 -8.25 18.22
CA ALA A 238 -22.52 -9.22 18.98
C ALA A 238 -22.43 -8.79 20.45
N THR A 239 -22.33 -9.78 21.32
CA THR A 239 -22.04 -9.55 22.73
C THR A 239 -20.58 -9.14 22.93
N ASP A 240 -20.26 -8.48 24.05
CA ASP A 240 -18.89 -8.12 24.40
C ASP A 240 -17.95 -9.35 24.43
N GLU A 241 -18.46 -10.52 24.83
CA GLU A 241 -17.70 -11.77 24.86
C GLU A 241 -17.37 -12.27 23.44
N GLU A 242 -18.33 -12.18 22.52
CA GLU A 242 -18.13 -12.53 21.11
C GLU A 242 -17.12 -11.57 20.44
N MET A 243 -17.24 -10.27 20.70
CA MET A 243 -16.28 -9.28 20.20
C MET A 243 -14.88 -9.48 20.79
N ALA A 244 -14.77 -9.78 22.09
CA ALA A 244 -13.49 -10.14 22.70
C ALA A 244 -12.85 -11.38 22.03
N ALA A 245 -13.66 -12.34 21.58
CA ALA A 245 -13.17 -13.48 20.81
C ALA A 245 -12.73 -13.10 19.38
N VAL A 246 -13.39 -12.12 18.74
CA VAL A 246 -12.95 -11.56 17.45
C VAL A 246 -11.57 -10.94 17.57
N TYR A 247 -11.38 -10.01 18.52
CA TYR A 247 -10.08 -9.34 18.71
C TYR A 247 -8.95 -10.31 19.06
N ARG A 248 -9.23 -11.36 19.86
CA ARG A 248 -8.23 -12.42 20.13
C ARG A 248 -7.81 -13.16 18.86
N ARG A 249 -8.77 -13.58 18.02
CA ARG A 249 -8.45 -14.27 16.76
C ARG A 249 -7.64 -13.39 15.81
N GLU A 250 -7.95 -12.09 15.75
CA GLU A 250 -7.19 -11.13 14.95
C GLU A 250 -5.75 -10.94 15.46
N ALA A 251 -5.59 -10.83 16.79
CA ALA A 251 -4.27 -10.79 17.43
C ALA A 251 -3.47 -12.10 17.23
N ASP A 252 -4.12 -13.26 17.25
CA ASP A 252 -3.51 -14.56 16.96
C ASP A 252 -3.04 -14.65 15.49
N ALA A 253 -3.92 -14.31 14.54
CA ALA A 253 -3.61 -14.36 13.11
C ALA A 253 -2.48 -13.39 12.73
N SER A 254 -2.50 -12.17 13.28
CA SER A 254 -1.43 -11.19 13.09
C SER A 254 -0.10 -11.66 13.71
N TRP A 255 -0.12 -12.35 14.84
CA TRP A 255 1.08 -12.95 15.43
C TRP A 255 1.64 -14.06 14.53
N GLU A 256 0.80 -14.96 14.02
CA GLU A 256 1.22 -16.04 13.11
C GLU A 256 1.91 -15.47 11.86
N LEU A 257 1.34 -14.40 11.28
CA LEU A 257 1.96 -13.70 10.16
C LEU A 257 3.33 -13.12 10.52
N LEU A 258 3.45 -12.43 11.66
CA LEU A 258 4.72 -11.89 12.14
C LEU A 258 5.76 -12.98 12.37
N ALA A 259 5.38 -14.05 13.08
CA ALA A 259 6.27 -15.16 13.42
C ALA A 259 6.80 -15.88 12.17
N SER A 260 6.02 -15.91 11.09
CA SER A 260 6.46 -16.44 9.79
C SER A 260 7.57 -15.60 9.15
N GLY A 261 7.56 -14.28 9.36
CA GLY A 261 8.54 -13.34 8.82
C GLY A 261 9.75 -13.07 9.73
N VAL A 262 9.62 -13.35 11.03
CA VAL A 262 10.65 -13.07 12.05
C VAL A 262 11.00 -14.38 12.79
N PRO A 263 11.93 -15.19 12.27
CA PRO A 263 12.31 -16.45 12.89
C PRO A 263 12.81 -16.27 14.32
N GLY A 264 12.26 -17.04 15.25
CA GLY A 264 12.63 -16.99 16.67
C GLY A 264 11.95 -15.87 17.47
N ALA A 265 11.00 -15.14 16.88
CA ALA A 265 10.13 -14.24 17.63
C ALA A 265 9.39 -15.00 18.75
N VAL A 266 9.40 -14.44 19.96
CA VAL A 266 8.69 -14.99 21.12
C VAL A 266 7.46 -14.12 21.38
N ARG A 267 6.28 -14.75 21.50
CA ARG A 267 5.02 -14.03 21.69
C ARG A 267 4.97 -13.41 23.09
N PRO A 268 4.86 -12.08 23.23
CA PRO A 268 4.63 -11.49 24.54
C PRO A 268 3.17 -11.70 24.97
N GLU A 269 2.96 -11.79 26.28
CA GLU A 269 1.61 -11.80 26.87
C GLU A 269 1.08 -10.36 26.89
N VAL A 270 0.11 -10.06 26.02
CA VAL A 270 -0.49 -8.75 25.88
C VAL A 270 -1.98 -8.84 26.17
N ALA A 271 -2.46 -8.04 27.12
CA ALA A 271 -3.88 -7.90 27.41
C ALA A 271 -4.50 -6.84 26.50
N LEU A 272 -5.73 -7.09 26.04
CA LEU A 272 -6.55 -6.07 25.40
C LEU A 272 -6.93 -5.02 26.46
N GLU A 273 -6.50 -3.78 26.28
CA GLU A 273 -6.78 -2.70 27.23
C GLU A 273 -8.00 -1.88 26.83
N ARG A 274 -8.07 -1.48 25.56
CA ARG A 274 -9.24 -0.80 25.00
C ARG A 274 -9.34 -1.03 23.50
N VAL A 275 -10.56 -1.00 22.99
CA VAL A 275 -10.82 -0.88 21.56
C VAL A 275 -10.74 0.60 21.17
N VAL A 276 -10.16 0.89 20.02
CA VAL A 276 -9.95 2.25 19.50
C VAL A 276 -10.84 2.47 18.28
N SER A 277 -11.42 3.65 18.15
CA SER A 277 -12.14 4.04 16.92
C SER A 277 -11.15 4.09 15.73
N GLU A 278 -11.65 3.98 14.50
CA GLU A 278 -10.81 4.12 13.29
C GLU A 278 -10.07 5.48 13.25
N GLU A 279 -10.75 6.56 13.65
CA GLU A 279 -10.19 7.92 13.68
C GLU A 279 -9.05 8.07 14.71
N ASP A 280 -9.23 7.50 15.91
CA ASP A 280 -8.25 7.61 17.01
C ASP A 280 -7.11 6.57 16.92
N PHE A 281 -7.28 5.54 16.08
CA PHE A 281 -6.35 4.41 16.00
C PHE A 281 -4.91 4.83 15.67
N PRO A 282 -4.65 5.70 14.67
CA PRO A 282 -3.28 6.11 14.34
C PRO A 282 -2.57 6.82 15.49
N GLU A 283 -3.27 7.70 16.20
CA GLU A 283 -2.72 8.44 17.33
C GLU A 283 -2.43 7.51 18.52
N GLN A 284 -3.35 6.60 18.84
CA GLN A 284 -3.13 5.64 19.92
C GLN A 284 -1.96 4.71 19.63
N GLN A 285 -1.82 4.24 18.39
CA GLN A 285 -0.69 3.40 17.99
C GLN A 285 0.64 4.15 18.11
N VAL A 286 0.71 5.40 17.63
CA VAL A 286 1.91 6.24 17.76
C VAL A 286 2.25 6.51 19.22
N GLU A 287 1.27 6.78 20.07
CA GLU A 287 1.48 6.96 21.51
C GLU A 287 2.08 5.69 22.15
N CYS A 288 1.52 4.52 21.85
CA CYS A 288 2.01 3.25 22.37
C CYS A 288 3.45 2.98 21.91
N LEU A 289 3.74 3.17 20.62
CA LEU A 289 5.09 2.99 20.07
C LEU A 289 6.10 3.93 20.71
N ARG A 290 5.73 5.21 20.90
CA ARG A 290 6.58 6.19 21.58
C ARG A 290 6.83 5.83 23.04
N ALA A 291 5.83 5.28 23.73
CA ALA A 291 5.99 4.78 25.09
C ALA A 291 6.97 3.58 25.17
N ALA A 292 7.05 2.79 24.10
CA ALA A 292 8.07 1.74 23.92
C ALA A 292 9.44 2.27 23.46
N GLY A 293 9.60 3.59 23.30
CA GLY A 293 10.85 4.23 22.85
C GLY A 293 11.06 4.21 21.34
N ILE A 294 10.03 3.88 20.55
CA ILE A 294 10.08 3.86 19.09
C ILE A 294 9.67 5.24 18.56
N GLU A 295 10.49 5.81 17.67
CA GLU A 295 10.15 7.05 16.98
C GLU A 295 9.09 6.76 15.91
N ALA A 296 7.85 7.17 16.20
CA ALA A 296 6.70 7.02 15.33
C ALA A 296 5.96 8.35 15.13
N SER A 297 5.29 8.51 13.99
CA SER A 297 4.42 9.65 13.70
C SER A 297 3.26 9.26 12.79
N VAL A 298 2.18 10.05 12.85
CA VAL A 298 1.06 9.94 11.91
C VAL A 298 1.44 10.71 10.64
N VAL A 299 1.21 10.09 9.48
CA VAL A 299 1.33 10.71 8.16
C VAL A 299 -0.06 11.01 7.59
N GLY A 300 -0.12 11.89 6.58
CA GLY A 300 -1.40 12.29 5.97
C GLY A 300 -2.25 11.08 5.55
N GLY A 301 -3.55 11.13 5.84
CA GLY A 301 -4.49 10.04 5.55
C GLY A 301 -4.59 8.96 6.64
N GLY A 302 -4.12 9.22 7.86
CA GLY A 302 -4.24 8.28 8.99
C GLY A 302 -3.20 7.16 9.00
N GLY A 303 -2.21 7.21 8.09
CA GLY A 303 -1.10 6.25 8.10
C GLY A 303 -0.16 6.47 9.29
N ILE A 304 0.56 5.42 9.69
CA ILE A 304 1.59 5.48 10.73
C ILE A 304 2.95 5.21 10.08
N THR A 305 3.96 6.01 10.40
CA THR A 305 5.36 5.77 10.02
C THR A 305 6.23 5.61 11.26
N TYR A 306 7.26 4.77 11.17
CA TYR A 306 8.26 4.52 12.20
C TYR A 306 9.57 4.03 11.56
N GLN A 307 10.69 4.23 12.26
CA GLN A 307 12.02 3.79 11.81
C GLN A 307 12.58 2.71 12.73
N ASP A 308 13.13 1.65 12.14
CA ASP A 308 13.83 0.56 12.85
C ASP A 308 13.07 -0.03 14.07
N ALA A 309 11.74 -0.07 13.98
CA ALA A 309 10.89 -0.58 15.05
C ALA A 309 11.05 -2.10 15.20
N ASP A 310 11.11 -2.58 16.45
CA ASP A 310 10.99 -4.01 16.73
C ASP A 310 9.58 -4.48 16.32
N PRO A 311 9.45 -5.43 15.37
CA PRO A 311 8.14 -5.92 14.93
C PRO A 311 7.30 -6.49 16.08
N VAL A 312 7.93 -7.05 17.13
CA VAL A 312 7.22 -7.59 18.31
C VAL A 312 6.57 -6.46 19.11
N GLU A 313 7.23 -5.31 19.24
CA GLU A 313 6.66 -4.13 19.91
C GLU A 313 5.53 -3.52 19.09
N VAL A 314 5.68 -3.47 17.76
CA VAL A 314 4.62 -3.03 16.84
C VAL A 314 3.37 -3.89 16.99
N TRP A 315 3.54 -5.22 16.99
CA TRP A 315 2.44 -6.15 17.22
C TRP A 315 1.83 -5.99 18.62
N SER A 316 2.65 -5.80 19.64
CA SER A 316 2.19 -5.64 21.03
C SER A 316 1.29 -4.41 21.18
N CYS A 317 1.64 -3.28 20.56
CA CYS A 317 0.78 -2.10 20.55
C CYS A 317 -0.56 -2.36 19.86
N TYR A 318 -0.53 -3.01 18.69
CA TYR A 318 -1.75 -3.38 17.96
C TYR A 318 -2.66 -4.33 18.77
N ALA A 319 -2.11 -5.37 19.39
CA ALA A 319 -2.88 -6.33 20.18
C ALA A 319 -3.45 -5.71 21.47
N ARG A 320 -2.74 -4.74 22.04
CA ARG A 320 -3.17 -3.99 23.24
C ARG A 320 -4.32 -3.03 22.94
N PHE A 321 -4.28 -2.40 21.76
CA PHE A 321 -5.20 -1.35 21.32
C PHE A 321 -5.80 -1.62 19.95
N PRO A 322 -6.59 -2.71 19.78
CA PRO A 322 -7.16 -3.04 18.49
C PRO A 322 -8.14 -1.96 18.01
N MET A 323 -8.18 -1.77 16.70
CA MET A 323 -9.20 -0.95 16.05
C MET A 323 -10.57 -1.62 16.20
N GLN A 324 -11.63 -0.82 16.28
CA GLN A 324 -13.01 -1.30 16.34
C GLN A 324 -13.34 -2.14 15.10
N GLN A 325 -13.69 -3.41 15.33
CA GLN A 325 -14.11 -4.31 14.27
C GLN A 325 -15.64 -4.22 14.09
N PRO A 326 -16.15 -4.43 12.87
CA PRO A 326 -17.58 -4.58 12.66
C PRO A 326 -18.10 -5.82 13.40
N ASP A 327 -19.38 -5.78 13.78
CA ASP A 327 -20.02 -6.93 14.41
C ASP A 327 -19.95 -8.15 13.46
N PRO A 328 -19.54 -9.33 13.97
CA PRO A 328 -19.51 -10.54 13.16
C PRO A 328 -20.93 -10.88 12.69
N ARG A 329 -21.05 -11.27 11.43
CA ARG A 329 -22.33 -11.68 10.85
C ARG A 329 -22.84 -12.95 11.52
N THR A 330 -24.14 -12.96 11.81
CA THR A 330 -24.88 -14.13 12.30
C THR A 330 -24.98 -15.22 11.23
N ASP A 331 -25.29 -16.44 11.65
CA ASP A 331 -25.52 -17.57 10.73
C ASP A 331 -26.63 -17.27 9.70
N ALA A 332 -27.65 -16.49 10.10
CA ALA A 332 -28.74 -16.09 9.22
C ALA A 332 -28.28 -15.05 8.18
N GLU A 333 -27.46 -14.09 8.57
CA GLU A 333 -26.87 -13.10 7.65
C GLU A 333 -25.90 -13.77 6.68
N LEU A 334 -25.00 -14.64 7.14
CA LEU A 334 -24.09 -15.39 6.28
C LEU A 334 -24.85 -16.30 5.29
N ALA A 335 -25.92 -16.93 5.76
CA ALA A 335 -26.80 -17.69 4.89
C ALA A 335 -27.50 -16.83 3.82
N TYR A 336 -27.89 -15.60 4.17
CA TYR A 336 -28.45 -14.65 3.22
C TYR A 336 -27.43 -14.22 2.15
N GLU A 337 -26.17 -14.02 2.55
CA GLU A 337 -25.06 -13.78 1.61
C GLU A 337 -24.90 -14.94 0.63
N HIS A 338 -24.89 -16.18 1.14
CA HIS A 338 -24.80 -17.36 0.30
C HIS A 338 -25.94 -17.43 -0.72
N ASP A 339 -27.18 -17.21 -0.26
CA ASP A 339 -28.36 -17.20 -1.12
C ASP A 339 -28.24 -16.11 -2.22
N TYR A 340 -27.68 -14.93 -1.90
CA TYR A 340 -27.37 -13.87 -2.86
C TYR A 340 -26.32 -14.28 -3.89
N LEU A 341 -25.18 -14.80 -3.42
CA LEU A 341 -24.08 -15.23 -4.28
C LEU A 341 -24.58 -16.28 -5.29
N VAL A 342 -25.28 -17.31 -4.81
CA VAL A 342 -25.73 -18.42 -5.66
C VAL A 342 -26.89 -18.04 -6.56
N SER A 343 -27.89 -17.31 -6.05
CA SER A 343 -29.15 -17.08 -6.78
C SER A 343 -29.11 -15.86 -7.69
N PHE A 344 -28.18 -14.94 -7.47
CA PHE A 344 -28.06 -13.70 -8.25
C PHE A 344 -26.69 -13.53 -8.89
N LEU A 345 -25.61 -13.58 -8.10
CA LEU A 345 -24.27 -13.23 -8.59
C LEU A 345 -23.77 -14.23 -9.63
N LEU A 346 -23.85 -15.53 -9.34
CA LEU A 346 -23.41 -16.57 -10.28
C LEU A 346 -24.20 -16.54 -11.61
N PRO A 347 -25.54 -16.42 -11.64
CA PRO A 347 -26.27 -16.17 -12.88
C PRO A 347 -25.87 -14.89 -13.61
N CYS A 348 -25.55 -13.81 -12.88
CA CYS A 348 -25.08 -12.57 -13.49
C CYS A 348 -23.77 -12.74 -14.25
N TYR A 349 -22.81 -13.42 -13.63
CA TYR A 349 -21.55 -13.81 -14.26
C TYR A 349 -21.78 -14.65 -15.51
N ALA A 350 -22.70 -15.63 -15.48
CA ALA A 350 -23.03 -16.43 -16.65
C ALA A 350 -23.63 -15.61 -17.80
N VAL A 351 -24.58 -14.70 -17.51
CA VAL A 351 -25.18 -13.80 -18.52
C VAL A 351 -24.15 -12.82 -19.09
N ALA A 352 -23.19 -12.39 -18.29
CA ALA A 352 -22.09 -11.54 -18.72
C ALA A 352 -21.02 -12.26 -19.56
N GLY A 353 -21.15 -13.58 -19.78
CA GLY A 353 -20.20 -14.38 -20.54
C GLY A 353 -18.91 -14.70 -19.76
N ARG A 354 -19.00 -14.72 -18.43
CA ARG A 354 -17.90 -14.98 -17.49
C ARG A 354 -18.36 -15.91 -16.36
N PRO A 355 -18.92 -17.10 -16.66
CA PRO A 355 -19.45 -17.97 -15.63
C PRO A 355 -18.34 -18.39 -14.64
N TYR A 356 -18.68 -18.43 -13.35
CA TYR A 356 -17.84 -19.06 -12.35
C TYR A 356 -17.83 -20.58 -12.58
N THR A 357 -16.65 -21.21 -12.57
CA THR A 357 -16.48 -22.62 -12.94
C THR A 357 -16.08 -23.54 -11.79
N ASP A 358 -15.69 -22.99 -10.64
CA ASP A 358 -15.26 -23.80 -9.50
C ASP A 358 -16.44 -24.33 -8.68
N ALA A 359 -16.10 -25.17 -7.70
CA ALA A 359 -17.07 -25.74 -6.78
C ALA A 359 -17.71 -24.65 -5.89
N VAL A 360 -19.04 -24.69 -5.80
CA VAL A 360 -19.82 -23.82 -4.92
C VAL A 360 -20.08 -24.57 -3.61
N PRO A 361 -19.65 -24.05 -2.44
CA PRO A 361 -19.89 -24.69 -1.16
C PRO A 361 -21.39 -24.74 -0.86
N GLY A 362 -21.80 -25.77 -0.12
CA GLY A 362 -23.14 -25.81 0.45
C GLY A 362 -23.36 -24.66 1.43
N ARG A 363 -24.61 -24.29 1.70
CA ARG A 363 -24.96 -23.17 2.60
C ARG A 363 -24.35 -23.31 4.00
N GLU A 364 -24.45 -24.48 4.62
CA GLU A 364 -23.88 -24.74 5.95
C GLU A 364 -22.35 -24.69 5.94
N GLU A 365 -21.72 -25.21 4.88
CA GLU A 365 -20.28 -25.16 4.68
C GLU A 365 -19.80 -23.72 4.51
N TYR A 366 -20.52 -22.90 3.74
CA TYR A 366 -20.24 -21.47 3.58
C TYR A 366 -20.27 -20.75 4.92
N VAL A 367 -21.32 -20.94 5.73
CA VAL A 367 -21.44 -20.32 7.06
C VAL A 367 -20.28 -20.78 7.96
N ALA A 368 -19.96 -22.07 7.97
CA ALA A 368 -18.86 -22.60 8.78
C ALA A 368 -17.50 -22.00 8.38
N ARG A 369 -17.21 -21.91 7.08
CA ARG A 369 -15.97 -21.34 6.54
C ARG A 369 -15.85 -19.84 6.83
N ALA A 370 -16.94 -19.08 6.63
CA ALA A 370 -16.96 -17.65 6.95
C ALA A 370 -16.70 -17.40 8.45
N LYS A 371 -17.27 -18.21 9.35
CA LYS A 371 -17.01 -18.13 10.80
C LYS A 371 -15.59 -18.53 11.19
N ALA A 372 -14.94 -19.36 10.39
CA ALA A 372 -13.55 -19.72 10.54
C ALA A 372 -12.57 -18.65 10.02
N GLY A 373 -13.06 -17.54 9.45
CA GLY A 373 -12.23 -16.49 8.87
C GLY A 373 -11.73 -16.78 7.46
N ASP A 374 -12.27 -17.80 6.79
CA ASP A 374 -11.97 -18.15 5.40
C ASP A 374 -13.25 -18.06 4.54
N PRO A 375 -13.83 -16.87 4.33
CA PRO A 375 -15.06 -16.73 3.55
C PRO A 375 -14.79 -17.12 2.09
N TRP A 376 -15.65 -18.00 1.56
CA TRP A 376 -15.63 -18.33 0.13
C TRP A 376 -16.14 -17.14 -0.69
N SER A 377 -15.43 -16.78 -1.76
CA SER A 377 -15.85 -15.73 -2.69
C SER A 377 -15.79 -16.24 -4.13
N PRO A 378 -16.87 -16.14 -4.92
CA PRO A 378 -16.87 -16.57 -6.30
C PRO A 378 -16.24 -15.51 -7.21
N ILE A 379 -14.92 -15.53 -7.37
CA ILE A 379 -14.22 -14.64 -8.30
C ILE A 379 -14.04 -15.38 -9.65
N PRO A 380 -14.71 -14.95 -10.74
CA PRO A 380 -14.53 -15.56 -12.04
C PRO A 380 -13.19 -15.15 -12.69
N ASP A 381 -12.72 -15.96 -13.63
CA ASP A 381 -11.57 -15.62 -14.46
C ASP A 381 -11.81 -14.30 -15.23
N GLY A 382 -10.82 -13.40 -15.20
CA GLY A 382 -10.90 -12.12 -15.90
C GLY A 382 -11.91 -11.15 -15.30
N MET A 383 -12.07 -11.15 -13.97
CA MET A 383 -12.82 -10.14 -13.24
C MET A 383 -12.29 -8.74 -13.55
N ASP A 384 -13.12 -7.87 -14.11
CA ASP A 384 -12.80 -6.47 -14.42
C ASP A 384 -13.83 -5.51 -13.80
N GLY A 385 -13.52 -4.21 -13.77
CA GLY A 385 -14.41 -3.21 -13.18
C GLY A 385 -15.78 -3.10 -13.90
N ALA A 386 -15.84 -3.43 -15.18
CA ALA A 386 -17.09 -3.44 -15.93
C ALA A 386 -17.98 -4.64 -15.55
N LEU A 387 -17.39 -5.77 -15.19
CA LEU A 387 -18.10 -6.92 -14.64
C LEU A 387 -18.52 -6.65 -13.19
N SER A 388 -17.65 -6.09 -12.34
CA SER A 388 -17.98 -5.76 -10.94
C SER A 388 -19.14 -4.78 -10.82
N SER A 389 -19.20 -3.78 -11.72
CA SER A 389 -20.30 -2.80 -11.74
C SER A 389 -21.62 -3.39 -12.25
N ARG A 390 -21.57 -4.36 -13.17
CA ARG A 390 -22.78 -5.05 -13.68
C ARG A 390 -23.28 -6.14 -12.73
N CYS A 391 -22.37 -6.78 -12.00
CA CYS A 391 -22.63 -7.88 -11.10
C CYS A 391 -22.02 -7.56 -9.72
N PRO A 392 -22.72 -6.75 -8.89
CA PRO A 392 -22.22 -6.38 -7.57
C PRO A 392 -21.91 -7.59 -6.71
N ALA A 393 -20.73 -7.61 -6.07
CA ALA A 393 -20.31 -8.74 -5.25
C ALA A 393 -21.04 -8.82 -3.90
N GLN A 394 -21.70 -7.74 -3.49
CA GLN A 394 -22.41 -7.65 -2.21
C GLN A 394 -23.92 -7.46 -2.41
N PRO A 395 -24.74 -8.03 -1.51
CA PRO A 395 -26.17 -7.79 -1.54
C PRO A 395 -26.49 -6.31 -1.28
N PRO A 396 -27.54 -5.76 -1.90
CA PRO A 396 -27.90 -4.34 -1.76
C PRO A 396 -28.14 -3.85 -0.33
N ALA A 397 -28.40 -4.77 0.60
CA ALA A 397 -28.62 -4.45 2.01
C ALA A 397 -27.34 -4.05 2.76
N TRP A 398 -26.15 -4.28 2.19
CA TRP A 398 -24.86 -4.16 2.87
C TRP A 398 -23.87 -3.19 2.22
N GLY A 399 -24.31 -2.43 1.20
CA GLY A 399 -23.46 -1.46 0.48
C GLY A 399 -23.92 -0.02 0.60
#